data_AF-A0A3D5VEC7-F1
#
_entry.id   AF-A0A3D5VEC7-F1
#
_cell.length_a   1.000
_cell.length_b   1.000
_cell.length_c   1.000
_cell.angle_alpha   90.00
_cell.angle_beta   90.00
_cell.angle_gamma   90.00
#
_symmetry.space_group_name_H-M   'P 1'
#
loop_
_entity.id
_entity.type
_entity.pdbx_description
1 polymer ?
#
loop_
_entity_poly.entity_id
_entity_poly.type
_entity_poly.pdbx_seq_one_letter_code
_entity_poly.pdbx_strand_id
1 'polypeptide(L)'
;EYDGIIFEMMVLKGIPKVEPGMTVAKGDVLIAGYRDGDNMINAAGSVKGRVFLEGYGEAALEEIEKSYTGRQQQVDILQLWGKKIPLSRRPRFDNYEVEESSTSIYSTNIVFLRRLYSEIILNTNIFSPAEADELALLRAMIAAHAQVEEQAVILSKEVEKVSLGEGMFGYRVLLTVETSIGRERVQIRGE
;
A
#
# COMPACT_ATOMS: atom_id res chain seq x y z
N GLU A 1 9.63 3.01 -12.77
CA GLU A 1 8.80 2.48 -11.67
C GLU A 1 8.94 3.27 -10.37
N TYR A 2 9.98 4.12 -10.26
CA TYR A 2 10.30 4.93 -9.09
C TYR A 2 10.47 6.40 -9.46
N ASP A 3 10.30 7.26 -8.46
CA ASP A 3 10.92 8.59 -8.43
C ASP A 3 12.39 8.41 -8.03
N GLY A 4 13.30 9.19 -8.59
CA GLY A 4 14.70 9.09 -8.21
C GLY A 4 15.64 9.92 -9.05
N ILE A 5 16.93 9.80 -8.75
CA ILE A 5 18.00 10.49 -9.47
C ILE A 5 18.75 9.46 -10.31
N ILE A 6 18.92 9.72 -11.61
CA ILE A 6 19.62 8.81 -12.50
C ILE A 6 21.10 8.77 -12.09
N PHE A 7 21.60 7.56 -11.84
CA PHE A 7 22.98 7.33 -11.48
C PHE A 7 23.78 6.73 -12.65
N GLU A 8 23.20 5.77 -13.35
CA GLU A 8 23.85 5.07 -14.47
C GLU A 8 22.82 4.79 -15.58
N MET A 9 23.23 4.93 -16.83
CA MET A 9 22.40 4.62 -17.99
C MET A 9 23.21 3.93 -19.09
N MET A 10 22.65 2.89 -19.67
CA MET A 10 23.14 2.24 -20.89
C MET A 10 22.00 2.19 -21.92
N VAL A 11 22.19 2.83 -23.08
CA VAL A 11 21.23 2.81 -24.18
C VAL A 11 21.74 1.89 -25.28
N LEU A 12 20.99 0.84 -25.60
CA LEU A 12 21.28 -0.07 -26.71
C LEU A 12 20.55 0.36 -27.99
N LYS A 13 19.28 0.77 -27.86
CA LYS A 13 18.43 1.26 -28.95
C LYS A 13 17.45 2.32 -28.42
N GLY A 14 17.14 3.31 -29.25
CA GLY A 14 16.22 4.40 -28.90
C GLY A 14 16.93 5.73 -28.65
N ILE A 15 16.14 6.75 -28.30
CA ILE A 15 16.59 8.11 -28.04
C ILE A 15 16.52 8.35 -26.53
N PRO A 16 17.65 8.57 -25.82
CA PRO A 16 17.62 8.93 -24.41
C PRO A 16 16.89 10.26 -24.22
N LYS A 17 16.04 10.33 -23.21
CA LYS A 17 15.32 11.55 -22.83
C LYS A 17 15.82 12.18 -21.54
N VAL A 18 16.74 11.50 -20.88
CA VAL A 18 17.28 11.85 -19.59
C VAL A 18 18.75 11.43 -19.52
N GLU A 19 19.50 12.00 -18.60
CA GLU A 19 20.94 11.75 -18.41
C GLU A 19 21.29 11.55 -16.93
N PRO A 20 22.45 10.95 -16.60
CA PRO A 20 22.91 10.85 -15.21
C PRO A 20 22.93 12.21 -14.51
N GLY A 21 22.40 12.24 -13.28
CA GLY A 21 22.21 13.45 -12.49
C GLY A 21 20.81 14.06 -12.59
N MET A 22 19.99 13.67 -13.56
CA MET A 22 18.60 14.14 -13.65
C MET A 22 17.69 13.44 -12.63
N THR A 23 16.78 14.21 -12.05
CA THR A 23 15.64 13.67 -11.29
C THR A 23 14.53 13.26 -12.25
N VAL A 24 13.93 12.10 -12.01
CA VAL A 24 12.79 11.58 -12.76
C VAL A 24 11.68 11.16 -11.81
N ALA A 25 10.45 11.23 -12.31
CA ALA A 25 9.27 10.75 -11.63
C ALA A 25 8.81 9.41 -12.22
N LYS A 26 8.09 8.64 -11.40
CA LYS A 26 7.43 7.41 -11.82
C LYS A 26 6.46 7.72 -12.96
N GLY A 27 6.74 7.15 -14.12
CA GLY A 27 5.94 7.33 -15.33
C GLY A 27 6.69 8.07 -16.44
N ASP A 28 7.82 8.70 -16.13
CA ASP A 28 8.65 9.37 -17.12
C ASP A 28 9.21 8.37 -18.15
N VAL A 29 9.25 8.83 -19.40
CA VAL A 29 9.89 8.09 -20.51
C VAL A 29 11.38 8.36 -20.46
N LEU A 30 12.17 7.35 -20.07
CA LEU A 30 13.63 7.47 -19.94
C LEU A 30 14.35 7.29 -21.28
N ILE A 31 13.88 6.32 -22.09
CA ILE A 31 14.39 6.05 -23.44
C ILE A 31 13.18 5.93 -24.36
N ALA A 32 13.12 6.76 -25.40
CA ALA A 32 12.02 6.74 -26.36
C ALA A 32 12.36 5.87 -27.57
N GLY A 33 11.40 5.07 -28.03
CA GLY A 33 11.46 4.48 -29.36
C GLY A 33 11.36 5.55 -30.44
N TYR A 34 11.74 5.21 -31.66
CA TYR A 34 11.61 6.11 -32.81
C TYR A 34 11.24 5.33 -34.07
N ARG A 35 10.73 6.05 -35.07
CA ARG A 35 10.39 5.49 -36.37
C ARG A 35 11.56 5.72 -37.33
N ASP A 36 11.97 4.66 -38.01
CA ASP A 36 12.95 4.69 -39.08
C ASP A 36 12.30 4.16 -40.36
N GLY A 37 11.83 5.08 -41.22
CA GLY A 37 10.97 4.75 -42.36
C GLY A 37 9.64 4.13 -41.91
N ASP A 38 9.34 2.92 -42.40
CA ASP A 38 8.16 2.14 -42.00
C ASP A 38 8.38 1.28 -40.75
N ASN A 39 9.62 1.19 -40.25
CA ASN A 39 9.96 0.36 -39.09
C ASN A 39 9.80 1.17 -37.79
N MET A 40 9.15 0.56 -36.79
CA MET A 40 9.13 1.08 -35.42
C MET A 40 10.28 0.44 -34.63
N ILE A 41 11.22 1.25 -34.15
CA ILE A 41 12.33 0.80 -33.32
C ILE A 41 11.94 0.99 -31.85
N ASN A 42 11.79 -0.12 -31.13
CA ASN A 42 11.56 -0.11 -29.69
C ASN A 42 12.83 0.33 -28.95
N ALA A 43 12.62 1.03 -27.83
CA ALA A 43 13.70 1.39 -26.93
C ALA A 43 14.24 0.15 -26.21
N ALA A 44 15.56 0.05 -26.11
CA ALA A 44 16.25 -0.99 -25.35
C ALA A 44 17.42 -0.36 -24.60
N GLY A 45 17.51 -0.64 -23.30
CA GLY A 45 18.56 -0.11 -22.43
C GLY A 45 18.27 -0.39 -20.97
N SER A 46 19.23 -0.07 -20.10
CA SER A 46 19.09 -0.12 -18.65
C SER A 46 19.31 1.26 -18.05
N VAL A 47 18.52 1.59 -17.04
CA VAL A 47 18.65 2.85 -16.31
C VAL A 47 18.60 2.52 -14.82
N LYS A 48 19.69 2.81 -14.12
CA LYS A 48 19.77 2.72 -12.67
C LYS A 48 19.63 4.10 -12.05
N GLY A 49 18.90 4.15 -10.96
CA GLY A 49 18.69 5.38 -10.20
C GLY A 49 18.94 5.16 -8.72
N ARG A 50 19.26 6.26 -8.07
CA ARG A 50 19.19 6.39 -6.62
C ARG A 50 17.76 6.75 -6.24
N VAL A 51 17.14 5.89 -5.45
CA VAL A 51 15.76 6.00 -4.98
C VAL A 51 15.78 6.17 -3.46
N PHE A 52 14.84 6.97 -2.97
CA PHE A 52 14.66 7.25 -1.56
C PHE A 52 13.37 6.57 -1.10
N LEU A 53 13.50 5.57 -0.23
CA LEU A 53 12.39 4.77 0.27
C LEU A 53 12.14 5.13 1.74
N GLU A 54 10.95 5.61 2.05
CA GLU A 54 10.56 6.02 3.39
C GLU A 54 9.64 4.98 4.04
N GLY A 55 9.97 4.60 5.28
CA GLY A 55 9.11 3.80 6.14
C GLY A 55 8.78 4.54 7.43
N TYR A 56 7.50 4.50 7.81
CA TYR A 56 7.01 5.07 9.06
C TYR A 56 6.52 3.94 9.97
N GLY A 57 6.79 4.08 11.25
CA GLY A 57 6.36 3.13 12.26
C GLY A 57 6.04 3.84 13.55
N GLU A 58 4.92 3.45 14.15
CA GLU A 58 4.41 4.02 15.38
C GLU A 58 4.04 2.90 16.34
N ALA A 59 4.13 3.16 17.64
CA ALA A 59 3.60 2.27 18.66
C ALA A 59 3.19 3.07 19.91
N ALA A 60 2.08 2.65 20.52
CA ALA A 60 1.59 3.21 21.76
C ALA A 60 1.94 2.31 22.96
N LEU A 61 1.87 2.85 24.17
CA LEU A 61 1.97 2.05 25.40
C LEU A 61 0.81 1.06 25.56
N GLU A 62 -0.32 1.33 24.91
CA GLU A 62 -1.49 0.48 24.92
C GLU A 62 -2.08 0.41 23.51
N GLU A 63 -2.21 -0.79 22.95
CA GLU A 63 -2.82 -1.02 21.64
C GLU A 63 -3.96 -2.04 21.75
N ILE A 64 -5.06 -1.78 21.06
CA ILE A 64 -6.18 -2.71 20.97
C ILE A 64 -6.04 -3.50 19.67
N GLU A 65 -5.66 -4.76 19.80
CA GLU A 65 -5.58 -5.70 18.69
C GLU A 65 -6.94 -6.40 18.49
N LYS A 66 -7.43 -6.40 17.25
CA LYS A 66 -8.67 -7.07 16.87
C LYS A 66 -8.35 -8.45 16.29
N SER A 67 -8.95 -9.48 16.84
CA SER A 67 -8.82 -10.86 16.33
C SER A 67 -10.19 -11.45 16.03
N TYR A 68 -10.37 -12.03 14.84
CA TYR A 68 -11.62 -12.70 14.49
C TYR A 68 -11.68 -14.08 15.14
N THR A 69 -12.83 -14.40 15.74
CA THR A 69 -13.04 -15.74 16.32
C THR A 69 -13.37 -16.80 15.26
N GLY A 70 -13.70 -16.35 14.04
CA GLY A 70 -14.25 -17.17 12.97
C GLY A 70 -15.74 -17.44 13.10
N ARG A 71 -16.39 -17.09 14.23
CA ARG A 71 -17.84 -17.18 14.35
C ARG A 71 -18.51 -16.06 13.57
N GLN A 72 -19.42 -16.43 12.69
CA GLN A 72 -20.18 -15.50 11.86
C GLN A 72 -21.67 -15.81 11.92
N GLN A 73 -22.51 -14.78 11.81
CA GLN A 73 -23.94 -14.95 11.66
C GLN A 73 -24.51 -13.97 10.63
N GLN A 74 -25.23 -14.51 9.65
CA GLN A 74 -25.96 -13.72 8.67
C GLN A 74 -27.32 -13.28 9.22
N VAL A 75 -27.63 -12.01 9.07
CA VAL A 75 -28.95 -11.44 9.32
C VAL A 75 -29.48 -10.85 8.03
N ASP A 76 -30.52 -11.47 7.49
CA ASP A 76 -31.25 -10.96 6.35
C ASP A 76 -32.30 -9.95 6.82
N ILE A 77 -32.42 -8.85 6.09
CA ILE A 77 -33.32 -7.74 6.40
C ILE A 77 -34.06 -7.39 5.10
N LEU A 78 -35.39 -7.39 5.16
CA LEU A 78 -36.22 -6.92 4.06
C LEU A 78 -36.56 -5.45 4.30
N GLN A 79 -36.14 -4.58 3.39
CA GLN A 79 -36.52 -3.18 3.39
C GLN A 79 -37.70 -2.98 2.43
N LEU A 80 -38.83 -2.52 2.97
CA LEU A 80 -40.07 -2.25 2.23
C LEU A 80 -40.44 -0.77 2.40
N TRP A 81 -40.44 0.00 1.31
CA TRP A 81 -40.70 1.44 1.28
C TRP A 81 -39.90 2.20 2.35
N GLY A 82 -38.61 1.88 2.46
CA GLY A 82 -37.69 2.47 3.44
C GLY A 82 -37.77 1.90 4.86
N LYS A 83 -38.77 1.06 5.19
CA LYS A 83 -38.86 0.39 6.50
C LYS A 83 -38.06 -0.91 6.52
N LYS A 84 -37.12 -1.04 7.46
CA LYS A 84 -36.27 -2.24 7.62
C LYS A 84 -36.92 -3.27 8.54
N ILE A 85 -37.18 -4.46 8.02
CA ILE A 85 -37.77 -5.59 8.74
C ILE A 85 -36.72 -6.71 8.82
N PRO A 86 -36.10 -6.93 9.99
CA PRO A 86 -35.15 -8.03 10.16
C PRO A 86 -35.89 -9.37 10.08
N LEU A 87 -35.42 -10.26 9.21
CA LEU A 87 -35.97 -11.61 9.01
C LEU A 87 -35.33 -12.63 9.96
N SER A 88 -34.13 -12.31 10.48
CA SER A 88 -33.40 -13.15 11.42
C SER A 88 -33.06 -12.39 12.69
N ARG A 89 -32.88 -13.13 13.79
CA ARG A 89 -32.42 -12.56 15.06
C ARG A 89 -30.96 -12.12 14.92
N ARG A 90 -30.60 -10.99 15.54
CA ARG A 90 -29.20 -10.57 15.65
C ARG A 90 -28.40 -11.51 16.57
N PRO A 91 -27.13 -11.76 16.25
CA PRO A 91 -26.23 -12.51 17.13
C PRO A 91 -26.05 -11.82 18.48
N ARG A 92 -25.72 -12.62 19.48
CA ARG A 92 -25.29 -12.16 20.80
C ARG A 92 -23.77 -12.24 20.89
N PHE A 93 -23.09 -11.47 20.06
CA PHE A 93 -21.64 -11.27 20.12
C PHE A 93 -21.35 -10.04 20.97
N ASP A 94 -20.34 -10.12 21.84
CA ASP A 94 -19.94 -8.98 22.69
C ASP A 94 -19.30 -7.88 21.83
N ASN A 95 -18.42 -8.26 20.92
CA ASN A 95 -17.86 -7.38 19.89
C ASN A 95 -17.99 -8.04 18.51
N TYR A 96 -18.29 -7.25 17.49
CA TYR A 96 -18.44 -7.75 16.13
C TYR A 96 -18.20 -6.65 15.10
N GLU A 97 -17.87 -7.08 13.89
CA GLU A 97 -17.85 -6.26 12.70
C GLU A 97 -19.00 -6.65 11.77
N VAL A 98 -19.49 -5.68 10.99
CA VAL A 98 -20.65 -5.87 10.12
C VAL A 98 -20.28 -5.51 8.70
N GLU A 99 -20.37 -6.50 7.83
CA GLU A 99 -20.37 -6.29 6.38
C GLU A 99 -21.82 -6.25 5.89
N GLU A 100 -22.19 -5.22 5.13
CA GLU A 100 -23.52 -5.07 4.57
C GLU A 100 -23.46 -5.19 3.04
N SER A 101 -24.31 -6.05 2.49
CA SER A 101 -24.58 -6.14 1.06
C SER A 101 -26.07 -5.92 0.81
N SER A 102 -26.40 -5.36 -0.35
CA SER A 102 -27.79 -5.03 -0.71
C SER A 102 -28.11 -5.45 -2.12
N THR A 103 -29.33 -5.97 -2.30
CA THR A 103 -29.90 -6.32 -3.59
C THR A 103 -31.26 -5.66 -3.71
N SER A 104 -31.44 -4.78 -4.70
CA SER A 104 -32.76 -4.26 -5.05
C SER A 104 -33.57 -5.38 -5.70
N ILE A 105 -34.74 -5.69 -5.13
CA ILE A 105 -35.69 -6.66 -5.69
C ILE A 105 -36.69 -5.94 -6.61
N TYR A 106 -37.18 -4.78 -6.17
CA TYR A 106 -38.12 -3.98 -6.96
C TYR A 106 -37.89 -2.49 -6.69
N SER A 107 -37.18 -1.84 -7.63
CA SER A 107 -36.77 -0.43 -7.48
C SER A 107 -36.06 -0.18 -6.13
N THR A 108 -35.95 1.06 -5.71
CA THR A 108 -35.43 1.41 -4.38
C THR A 108 -36.44 1.13 -3.25
N ASN A 109 -37.67 0.73 -3.60
CA ASN A 109 -38.76 0.47 -2.67
C ASN A 109 -38.65 -0.89 -1.97
N ILE A 110 -38.18 -1.93 -2.66
CA ILE A 110 -37.99 -3.27 -2.07
C ILE A 110 -36.51 -3.64 -2.20
N VAL A 111 -35.80 -3.67 -1.08
CA VAL A 111 -34.37 -3.98 -1.02
C VAL A 111 -34.15 -5.12 -0.03
N PHE A 112 -33.44 -6.15 -0.46
CA PHE A 112 -32.94 -7.21 0.40
C PHE A 112 -31.55 -6.84 0.89
N LEU A 113 -31.39 -6.69 2.19
CA LEU A 113 -30.12 -6.40 2.83
C LEU A 113 -29.63 -7.66 3.54
N ARG A 114 -28.37 -8.01 3.30
CA ARG A 114 -27.69 -9.09 3.98
C ARG A 114 -26.57 -8.49 4.82
N ARG A 115 -26.65 -8.71 6.13
CA ARG A 115 -25.60 -8.31 7.07
C ARG A 115 -24.86 -9.54 7.58
N LEU A 116 -23.56 -9.60 7.36
CA LEU A 116 -22.69 -10.61 7.94
C LEU A 116 -22.05 -10.04 9.21
N TYR A 117 -22.43 -10.58 10.35
CA TYR A 117 -21.84 -10.23 11.64
C TYR A 117 -20.68 -11.19 11.88
N SER A 118 -19.46 -10.67 11.93
CA SER A 118 -18.25 -11.43 12.26
C SER A 118 -17.84 -11.09 13.67
N GLU A 119 -17.80 -12.09 14.56
CA GLU A 119 -17.39 -11.86 15.94
C GLU A 119 -15.89 -11.60 16.04
N ILE A 120 -15.55 -10.61 16.87
CA ILE A 120 -14.17 -10.22 17.14
C ILE A 120 -13.91 -10.25 18.65
N ILE A 121 -12.66 -10.50 19.02
CA ILE A 121 -12.13 -10.31 20.37
C ILE A 121 -11.16 -9.13 20.30
N LEU A 122 -11.32 -8.21 21.25
CA LEU A 122 -10.44 -7.08 21.45
C LEU A 122 -9.42 -7.47 22.53
N ASN A 123 -8.16 -7.57 22.14
CA ASN A 123 -7.06 -7.83 23.05
C ASN A 123 -6.32 -6.52 23.28
N THR A 124 -6.23 -6.09 24.55
CA THR A 124 -5.40 -4.95 24.92
C THR A 124 -3.98 -5.43 25.15
N ASN A 125 -3.07 -5.02 24.28
CA ASN A 125 -1.64 -5.23 24.42
C ASN A 125 -1.06 -4.00 25.16
N ILE A 126 -0.38 -4.25 26.28
CA ILE A 126 0.27 -3.21 27.07
C ILE A 126 1.76 -3.38 26.93
N PHE A 127 2.44 -2.31 26.53
CA PHE A 127 3.87 -2.27 26.31
C PHE A 127 4.52 -1.34 27.33
N SER A 128 5.72 -1.70 27.78
CA SER A 128 6.59 -0.76 28.46
C SER A 128 7.06 0.35 27.49
N PRO A 129 7.50 1.52 27.99
CA PRO A 129 8.07 2.56 27.14
C PRO A 129 9.23 2.09 26.25
N ALA A 130 10.05 1.15 26.73
CA ALA A 130 11.15 0.59 25.96
C ALA A 130 10.65 -0.33 24.84
N GLU A 131 9.69 -1.21 25.14
CA GLU A 131 9.09 -2.11 24.14
C GLU A 131 8.33 -1.34 23.06
N ALA A 132 7.58 -0.30 23.43
CA ALA A 132 6.88 0.54 22.46
C ALA A 132 7.86 1.32 21.57
N ASP A 133 8.94 1.87 22.13
CA ASP A 133 9.98 2.55 21.36
C ASP A 133 10.65 1.61 20.34
N GLU A 134 11.04 0.41 20.78
CA GLU A 134 11.64 -0.60 19.91
C GLU A 134 10.65 -1.09 18.83
N LEU A 135 9.39 -1.31 19.19
CA LEU A 135 8.34 -1.73 18.26
C LEU A 135 8.08 -0.68 17.18
N ALA A 136 8.03 0.61 17.54
CA ALA A 136 7.86 1.69 16.58
C ALA A 136 9.02 1.72 15.57
N LEU A 137 10.26 1.59 16.06
CA LEU A 137 11.44 1.52 15.21
C LEU A 137 11.40 0.29 14.28
N LEU A 138 11.08 -0.88 14.83
CA LEU A 138 10.98 -2.13 14.07
C LEU A 138 9.93 -2.00 12.95
N ARG A 139 8.76 -1.46 13.26
CA ARG A 139 7.70 -1.20 12.27
C ARG A 139 8.18 -0.26 11.15
N ALA A 140 8.87 0.83 11.50
CA ALA A 140 9.42 1.76 10.52
C ALA A 140 10.46 1.09 9.62
N MET A 141 11.33 0.26 10.20
CA MET A 141 12.29 -0.53 9.44
C MET A 141 11.60 -1.52 8.50
N ILE A 142 10.62 -2.28 8.97
CA ILE A 142 9.86 -3.23 8.15
C ILE A 142 9.18 -2.49 6.99
N ALA A 143 8.53 -1.36 7.26
CA ALA A 143 7.86 -0.55 6.24
C ALA A 143 8.83 -0.03 5.16
N ALA A 144 10.04 0.39 5.54
CA ALA A 144 11.04 0.85 4.58
C ALA A 144 11.61 -0.33 3.76
N HIS A 145 11.96 -1.44 4.42
CA HIS A 145 12.55 -2.62 3.75
C HIS A 145 11.56 -3.35 2.86
N ALA A 146 10.26 -3.33 3.17
CA ALA A 146 9.22 -3.93 2.33
C ALA A 146 9.12 -3.31 0.92
N GLN A 147 9.71 -2.12 0.71
CA GLN A 147 9.74 -1.42 -0.57
C GLN A 147 11.02 -1.72 -1.39
N VAL A 148 12.01 -2.38 -0.79
CA VAL A 148 13.30 -2.69 -1.43
C VAL A 148 13.13 -3.92 -2.32
N GLU A 149 13.44 -3.79 -3.62
CA GLU A 149 13.47 -4.93 -4.54
C GLU A 149 14.67 -5.84 -4.29
N GLU A 150 14.55 -7.12 -4.66
CA GLU A 150 15.59 -8.15 -4.47
C GLU A 150 16.95 -7.77 -5.10
N GLN A 151 16.92 -7.02 -6.19
CA GLN A 151 18.11 -6.59 -6.96
C GLN A 151 18.65 -5.20 -6.55
N ALA A 152 18.05 -4.54 -5.56
CA ALA A 152 18.46 -3.23 -5.11
C ALA A 152 19.62 -3.28 -4.12
N VAL A 153 20.51 -2.29 -4.16
CA VAL A 153 21.64 -2.14 -3.24
C VAL A 153 21.35 -0.98 -2.29
N ILE A 154 21.28 -1.26 -0.99
CA ILE A 154 21.10 -0.21 0.04
C ILE A 154 22.44 0.48 0.28
N LEU A 155 22.48 1.80 0.10
CA LEU A 155 23.67 2.62 0.31
C LEU A 155 23.73 3.21 1.72
N SER A 156 22.60 3.76 2.18
CA SER A 156 22.51 4.41 3.49
C SER A 156 21.15 4.18 4.11
N LYS A 157 21.13 4.28 5.43
CA LYS A 157 19.94 4.20 6.28
C LYS A 157 20.00 5.34 7.28
N GLU A 158 19.02 6.22 7.21
CA GLU A 158 18.82 7.30 8.17
C GLU A 158 17.60 6.98 9.01
N VAL A 159 17.71 7.17 10.32
CA VAL A 159 16.65 6.89 11.29
C VAL A 159 16.40 8.16 12.07
N GLU A 160 15.14 8.60 12.08
CA GLU A 160 14.72 9.80 12.77
C GLU A 160 13.56 9.47 13.71
N LYS A 161 13.63 9.98 14.94
CA LYS A 161 12.56 9.87 15.91
C LYS A 161 11.55 10.99 15.69
N VAL A 162 10.27 10.62 15.56
CA VAL A 162 9.15 11.54 15.38
C VAL A 162 8.39 11.66 16.70
N SER A 163 8.12 12.89 17.13
CA SER A 163 7.34 13.15 18.34
C SER A 163 5.84 13.10 18.02
N LEU A 164 5.12 12.19 18.66
CA LEU A 164 3.68 11.95 18.42
C LEU A 164 2.77 12.28 19.62
N GLY A 165 3.35 12.76 20.72
CA GLY A 165 2.65 13.04 21.99
C GLY A 165 3.05 12.09 23.11
N GLU A 166 2.45 12.28 24.29
CA GLU A 166 2.73 11.43 25.45
C GLU A 166 2.23 10.00 25.23
N GLY A 167 3.07 9.01 25.56
CA GLY A 167 2.73 7.59 25.44
C GLY A 167 2.72 7.02 24.02
N MET A 168 3.14 7.80 23.02
CA MET A 168 3.30 7.36 21.63
C MET A 168 4.73 7.55 21.13
N PHE A 169 5.23 6.55 20.42
CA PHE A 169 6.58 6.51 19.87
C PHE A 169 6.47 6.43 18.35
N GLY A 170 7.22 7.27 17.65
CA GLY A 170 7.23 7.33 16.19
C GLY A 170 8.64 7.33 15.65
N TYR A 171 8.85 6.63 14.54
CA TYR A 171 10.10 6.64 13.79
C TYR A 171 9.85 6.78 12.29
N ARG A 172 10.73 7.53 11.65
CA ARG A 172 10.87 7.60 10.19
C ARG A 172 12.22 6.99 9.81
N VAL A 173 12.21 6.06 8.87
CA VAL A 173 13.41 5.45 8.30
C VAL A 173 13.48 5.80 6.83
N LEU A 174 14.60 6.42 6.42
CA LEU A 174 14.89 6.74 5.03
C LEU A 174 16.01 5.82 4.53
N LEU A 175 15.72 5.03 3.51
CA LEU A 175 16.69 4.20 2.82
C LEU A 175 17.06 4.86 1.50
N THR A 176 18.36 5.05 1.28
CA THR A 176 18.88 5.41 -0.04
C THR A 176 19.32 4.14 -0.74
N VAL A 177 18.68 3.79 -1.85
CA VAL A 177 18.94 2.55 -2.59
C VAL A 177 19.33 2.83 -4.04
N GLU A 178 20.20 2.01 -4.59
CA GLU A 178 20.48 1.96 -6.03
C GLU A 178 19.74 0.76 -6.64
N THR A 179 18.87 1.02 -7.61
CA THR A 179 18.09 -0.02 -8.29
C THR A 179 17.84 0.34 -9.75
N SER A 180 17.38 -0.63 -10.55
CA SER A 180 16.84 -0.37 -11.88
C SER A 180 15.53 0.40 -11.75
N ILE A 181 15.46 1.58 -12.35
CA ILE A 181 14.27 2.44 -12.29
C ILE A 181 13.41 2.35 -13.56
N GLY A 182 13.97 1.79 -14.62
CA GLY A 182 13.32 1.61 -15.92
C GLY A 182 12.78 0.19 -16.10
N ARG A 183 11.63 0.10 -16.76
CA ARG A 183 11.06 -1.16 -17.26
C ARG A 183 10.60 -0.97 -18.69
N GLU A 184 10.86 -1.96 -19.54
CA GLU A 184 10.38 -1.94 -20.93
C GLU A 184 8.85 -1.96 -20.96
N ARG A 185 8.26 -0.99 -21.67
CA ARG A 185 6.82 -0.97 -21.97
C ARG A 185 6.64 -1.17 -23.46
N VAL A 186 6.06 -2.31 -23.83
CA VAL A 186 5.61 -2.55 -25.20
C VAL A 186 4.33 -1.76 -25.41
N GLN A 187 4.37 -0.76 -26.28
CA GLN A 187 3.17 0.01 -26.65
C GLN A 187 2.34 -0.84 -27.62
N ILE A 188 1.34 -1.54 -27.10
CA ILE A 188 0.36 -2.25 -27.93
C ILE A 188 -0.59 -1.17 -28.50
N ARG A 189 -0.73 -1.14 -29.83
CA ARG A 189 -1.63 -0.24 -30.56
C ARG A 189 -3.07 -0.40 -30.05
N GLY A 190 -3.68 0.68 -29.57
CA GLY A 190 -5.14 0.82 -29.46
C GLY A 190 -5.68 1.28 -28.10
N GLU A 191 -5.48 2.56 -27.77
CA GLU A 191 -6.48 3.42 -27.11
C GLU A 191 -6.40 4.81 -27.76
#